data_AF-A0A7S4Q6C6-F1
#
_entry.id   AF-A0A7S4Q6C6-F1
#
_cell.length_a   1.000
_cell.length_b   1.000
_cell.length_c   1.000
_cell.angle_alpha   90.00
_cell.angle_beta   90.00
_cell.angle_gamma   90.00
#
_symmetry.space_group_name_H-M   'P 1'
#
loop_
_entity.id
_entity.type
_entity.pdbx_description
1 polymer ?
#
loop_
_entity_poly.entity_id
_entity_poly.type
_entity_poly.pdbx_seq_one_letter_code
_entity_poly.pdbx_strand_id
1 'polypeptide(L)'
;SLNSVLDDNRLLTMPNGERIQFGSNVNFIFETDHLRFASPATISRLNMIFLSEEDVDTKPLITSWIRKQPDVVQGSLESWFEEIFHKAMDWIYKGNKAFAIDTTKMGMVSNVLGHMSRREAPPGEEAP
;
A
#
# COMPACT_ATOMS: atom_id res chain seq x y z
N SER A 1 -8.21 -16.83 20.88
CA SER A 1 -7.99 -15.42 21.27
C SER A 1 -6.50 -15.15 21.19
N LEU A 2 -6.08 -14.00 20.64
CA LEU A 2 -4.67 -13.66 20.46
C LEU A 2 -4.07 -12.96 21.71
N ASN A 3 -4.89 -12.58 22.69
CA ASN A 3 -4.43 -11.77 23.83
C ASN A 3 -3.26 -12.43 24.59
N SER A 4 -3.35 -13.73 24.87
CA SER A 4 -2.29 -14.48 25.57
C SER A 4 -1.02 -14.71 24.76
N VAL A 5 -1.09 -14.54 23.43
CA VAL A 5 0.07 -14.59 22.53
C VAL A 5 0.80 -13.26 22.51
N LEU A 6 0.05 -12.16 22.59
CA LEU A 6 0.60 -10.79 22.57
C LEU A 6 1.08 -10.31 23.94
N ASP A 7 0.63 -10.95 25.01
CA ASP A 7 1.15 -10.75 26.37
C ASP A 7 2.52 -11.44 26.57
N ASP A 8 3.20 -11.15 27.69
CA ASP A 8 4.51 -11.72 28.05
C ASP A 8 4.55 -13.26 28.03
N ASN A 9 3.38 -13.90 28.15
CA ASN A 9 3.23 -15.35 28.14
C ASN A 9 3.51 -16.00 26.78
N ARG A 10 3.39 -15.26 25.66
CA ARG A 10 3.64 -15.73 24.29
C ARG A 10 3.02 -17.11 23.98
N LEU A 11 1.79 -17.34 24.43
CA LEU A 11 1.12 -18.65 24.39
C LEU A 11 -0.15 -18.61 23.54
N LEU A 12 -0.15 -19.38 22.45
CA LEU A 12 -1.35 -19.59 21.63
C LEU A 12 -2.11 -20.80 22.15
N THR A 13 -3.37 -20.58 22.54
CA THR A 13 -4.29 -21.65 22.89
C THR A 13 -5.27 -21.87 21.74
N MET A 14 -5.20 -23.06 21.17
CA MET A 14 -6.08 -23.52 20.10
C MET A 14 -7.45 -23.94 20.66
N PRO A 15 -8.54 -23.90 19.86
CA PRO A 15 -9.87 -24.27 20.33
C PRO A 15 -10.01 -25.72 20.82
N ASN A 16 -9.16 -26.62 20.32
CA ASN A 16 -9.07 -28.02 20.75
C ASN A 16 -8.32 -28.20 22.09
N GLY A 17 -7.82 -27.11 22.70
CA GLY A 17 -7.05 -27.12 23.94
C GLY A 17 -5.53 -27.25 23.75
N GLU A 18 -5.03 -27.41 22.52
CA GLU A 18 -3.60 -27.44 22.24
C GLU A 18 -2.96 -26.08 22.56
N ARG A 19 -1.74 -26.13 23.10
CA ARG A 19 -1.00 -24.96 23.57
C ARG A 19 0.36 -24.87 22.88
N ILE A 20 0.58 -23.78 22.17
CA ILE A 20 1.80 -23.52 21.42
C ILE A 20 2.50 -22.32 22.05
N GLN A 21 3.69 -22.54 22.61
CA GLN A 21 4.50 -21.48 23.20
C GLN A 21 5.51 -20.97 22.16
N PHE A 22 5.55 -19.66 21.95
CA PHE A 22 6.48 -19.04 21.01
C PHE A 22 7.77 -18.59 21.73
N GLY A 23 8.91 -18.82 21.06
CA GLY A 23 10.21 -18.32 21.50
C GLY A 23 10.40 -16.83 21.25
N SER A 24 11.53 -16.30 21.69
CA SER A 24 11.93 -14.90 21.44
C SER A 24 12.18 -14.58 19.97
N ASN A 25 12.35 -15.60 19.14
CA ASN A 25 12.60 -15.52 17.70
C ASN A 25 11.33 -15.30 16.86
N VAL A 26 10.14 -15.33 17.46
CA VAL A 26 8.86 -15.13 16.76
C VAL A 26 8.35 -13.72 17.02
N ASN A 27 8.04 -13.02 15.93
CA ASN A 27 7.42 -11.70 15.96
C ASN A 27 6.09 -11.75 15.20
N PHE A 28 5.11 -11.02 15.72
CA PHE A 28 3.83 -10.81 15.06
C PHE A 28 3.79 -9.40 14.50
N ILE A 29 3.47 -9.28 13.21
CA ILE A 29 3.31 -8.00 12.52
C ILE A 29 1.88 -7.95 12.00
N PHE A 30 1.21 -6.83 12.24
CA PHE A 30 -0.13 -6.55 11.77
C PHE A 30 -0.11 -5.29 10.92
N GLU A 31 -0.79 -5.33 9.78
CA GLU A 31 -1.06 -4.17 8.94
C GLU A 31 -2.57 -3.92 8.97
N THR A 32 -2.98 -2.70 9.28
CA THR A 32 -4.39 -2.29 9.31
C THR A 32 -4.51 -0.83 8.91
N ASP A 33 -5.60 -0.50 8.22
CA ASP A 33 -5.94 0.86 7.84
C ASP A 33 -6.38 1.71 9.04
N HIS A 34 -7.17 1.12 9.96
CA HIS A 34 -7.64 1.81 11.15
C HIS A 34 -7.88 0.87 12.33
N LEU A 35 -7.90 1.45 13.53
CA LEU A 35 -8.07 0.73 14.80
C LEU A 35 -9.42 1.02 15.47
N ARG A 36 -10.43 1.50 14.72
CA ARG A 36 -11.74 1.93 15.27
C ARG A 36 -12.46 0.88 16.12
N PHE A 37 -12.20 -0.40 15.86
CA PHE A 37 -12.82 -1.52 16.57
C PHE A 37 -11.88 -2.22 17.56
N ALA A 38 -10.64 -1.75 17.68
CA ALA A 38 -9.68 -2.31 18.61
C ALA A 38 -9.90 -1.74 20.02
N SER A 39 -9.88 -2.62 21.03
CA SER A 39 -9.99 -2.16 22.42
C SER A 39 -8.67 -1.50 22.89
N PRO A 40 -8.73 -0.48 23.78
CA PRO A 40 -7.53 0.10 24.41
C PRO A 40 -6.59 -0.93 25.04
N ALA A 41 -7.16 -2.02 25.59
CA ALA A 41 -6.38 -3.12 26.15
C ALA A 41 -5.61 -3.91 25.08
N THR A 42 -6.20 -4.13 23.90
CA THR A 42 -5.52 -4.83 22.80
C THR A 42 -4.35 -4.01 22.28
N ILE A 43 -4.55 -2.71 22.09
CA ILE A 43 -3.54 -1.82 21.54
C ILE A 43 -2.38 -1.55 22.52
N SER A 44 -2.63 -1.60 23.83
CA SER A 44 -1.59 -1.37 24.84
C SER A 44 -0.49 -2.44 24.87
N ARG A 45 -0.73 -3.58 24.23
CA ARG A 45 0.18 -4.74 24.19
C ARG A 45 1.03 -4.76 22.92
N LEU A 46 0.82 -3.82 22.02
CA LEU A 46 1.46 -3.77 20.71
C LEU A 46 2.29 -2.50 20.58
N ASN A 47 3.46 -2.62 19.96
CA ASN A 47 4.18 -1.46 19.45
C ASN A 47 3.55 -1.03 18.13
N MET A 48 3.28 0.26 17.99
CA MET A 48 2.61 0.83 16.83
C MET A 48 3.54 1.74 16.06
N ILE A 49 3.55 1.56 14.73
CA ILE A 49 4.18 2.47 13.79
C ILE A 49 3.04 3.08 12.98
N PHE A 50 2.93 4.41 13.03
CA PHE A 50 1.97 5.14 12.22
C PHE A 50 2.66 5.61 10.94
N LEU A 51 2.04 5.34 9.80
CA LEU A 51 2.48 5.83 8.50
C LEU A 51 1.46 6.86 8.01
N SER A 52 1.87 8.11 7.88
CA SER A 52 1.00 9.14 7.32
C SER A 52 1.04 9.12 5.78
N GLU A 53 -0.03 9.60 5.13
CA GLU A 53 -0.03 9.71 3.66
C GLU A 53 1.04 10.68 3.13
N GLU A 54 1.45 11.65 3.95
CA GLU A 54 2.50 12.61 3.60
C GLU A 54 3.90 11.96 3.56
N ASP A 55 4.10 10.92 4.37
CA ASP A 55 5.36 10.16 4.44
C ASP A 55 5.51 9.15 3.28
N VAL A 56 4.43 8.85 2.55
CA VAL A 56 4.45 7.86 1.46
C VAL A 56 4.94 8.50 0.17
N ASP A 57 6.21 8.24 -0.16
CA ASP A 57 6.79 8.63 -1.44
C ASP A 57 6.33 7.71 -2.59
N THR A 58 5.67 8.29 -3.58
CA THR A 58 5.20 7.58 -4.78
C THR A 58 6.27 7.48 -5.87
N LYS A 59 7.38 8.22 -5.75
CA LYS A 59 8.46 8.24 -6.75
C LYS A 59 9.09 6.86 -6.98
N PRO A 60 9.43 6.05 -5.96
CA PRO A 60 10.03 4.73 -6.18
C PRO A 60 9.13 3.81 -7.01
N LEU A 61 7.80 3.90 -6.85
CA LEU A 61 6.84 3.16 -7.65
C LEU A 61 6.91 3.57 -9.13
N ILE A 62 6.90 4.89 -9.40
CA ILE A 62 6.99 5.44 -10.75
C ILE A 62 8.33 5.07 -11.38
N THR A 63 9.46 5.28 -10.69
CA THR A 63 10.79 4.95 -11.21
C THR A 63 10.94 3.45 -11.50
N SER A 64 10.43 2.58 -10.61
CA SER A 64 10.40 1.13 -10.83
C SER A 64 9.56 0.76 -12.06
N TRP A 65 8.46 1.45 -12.30
CA TRP A 65 7.63 1.24 -13.48
C TRP A 65 8.29 1.73 -14.77
N ILE A 66 8.94 2.91 -14.76
CA ILE A 66 9.67 3.46 -15.91
C ILE A 66 10.80 2.51 -16.33
N ARG A 67 11.57 1.98 -15.37
CA ARG A 67 12.65 1.02 -15.64
C ARG A 67 12.19 -0.29 -16.29
N LYS A 68 10.90 -0.59 -16.27
CA LYS A 68 10.31 -1.75 -16.97
C LYS A 68 9.91 -1.44 -18.42
N GLN A 69 9.97 -0.17 -18.83
CA GLN A 69 9.65 0.26 -20.20
C GLN A 69 10.90 0.16 -21.10
N PRO A 70 10.73 0.15 -22.44
CA PRO A 70 11.86 0.16 -23.37
C PRO A 70 12.80 1.36 -23.12
N ASP A 71 14.11 1.15 -23.14
CA ASP A 71 15.13 2.18 -22.82
C ASP A 71 14.95 3.47 -23.63
N VAL A 72 14.50 3.35 -24.88
CA VAL A 72 14.26 4.48 -25.79
C VAL A 72 13.23 5.47 -25.24
N VAL A 73 12.24 5.01 -24.48
CA VAL A 73 11.15 5.86 -23.96
C VAL A 73 11.35 6.29 -22.51
N GLN A 74 12.30 5.69 -21.79
CA GLN A 74 12.49 5.93 -20.36
C GLN A 74 12.78 7.41 -20.07
N GLY A 75 13.72 8.04 -20.81
CA GLY A 75 14.06 9.44 -20.59
C GLY A 75 12.90 10.40 -20.85
N SER A 76 12.07 10.14 -21.87
CA SER A 76 10.87 10.93 -22.14
C SER A 76 9.82 10.75 -21.05
N LEU A 77 9.63 9.52 -20.55
CA LEU A 77 8.71 9.24 -19.45
C LEU A 77 9.14 9.93 -18.16
N GLU A 78 10.42 9.89 -17.79
CA GLU A 78 10.93 10.60 -16.62
C GLU A 78 10.62 12.10 -16.69
N SER A 79 10.90 12.74 -17.83
CA SER A 79 10.57 14.15 -18.06
C SER A 79 9.08 14.42 -17.93
N TRP A 80 8.20 13.60 -18.53
CA TRP A 80 6.76 13.80 -18.43
C TRP A 80 6.22 13.60 -17.01
N PHE A 81 6.75 12.64 -16.26
CA PHE A 81 6.34 12.44 -14.88
C PHE A 81 6.72 13.64 -13.98
N GLU A 82 7.90 14.21 -14.17
CA GLU A 82 8.34 15.40 -13.43
C GLU A 82 7.60 16.68 -13.85
N GLU A 83 7.45 16.91 -15.16
CA GLU A 83 6.92 18.18 -15.65
C GLU A 83 5.40 18.28 -15.62
N ILE A 84 4.71 17.14 -15.76
CA ILE A 84 3.26 17.07 -15.93
C ILE A 84 2.62 16.34 -14.75
N PHE A 85 3.00 15.08 -14.52
CA PHE A 85 2.29 14.22 -13.58
C PHE A 85 2.36 14.74 -12.14
N HIS A 86 3.55 15.09 -11.65
CA HIS A 86 3.70 15.60 -10.28
C HIS A 86 2.94 16.91 -10.06
N LYS A 87 2.95 17.83 -11.04
CA LYS A 87 2.17 19.08 -10.97
C LYS A 87 0.67 18.82 -10.97
N ALA A 88 0.20 17.88 -11.80
CA ALA A 88 -1.21 17.50 -11.86
C ALA A 88 -1.67 16.88 -10.53
N MET A 89 -0.88 15.97 -9.95
CA MET A 89 -1.14 15.39 -8.64
C MET A 89 -1.22 16.48 -7.57
N ASP A 90 -0.21 17.36 -7.49
CA ASP A 90 -0.22 18.48 -6.55
C ASP A 90 -1.46 19.36 -6.68
N TRP A 91 -1.87 19.67 -7.91
CA TRP A 91 -3.06 20.48 -8.16
C TRP A 91 -4.35 19.80 -7.71
N ILE A 92 -4.48 18.49 -7.92
CA ILE A 92 -5.66 17.73 -7.50
C ILE A 92 -5.75 17.68 -5.97
N TYR A 93 -4.66 17.35 -5.27
CA TYR A 93 -4.65 17.21 -3.81
C TYR A 93 -4.70 18.56 -3.07
N LYS A 94 -4.09 19.62 -3.61
CA LYS A 94 -4.20 20.98 -3.03
C LYS A 94 -5.56 21.64 -3.31
N GLY A 95 -6.22 21.24 -4.40
CA GLY A 95 -7.48 21.84 -4.84
C GLY A 95 -8.71 21.44 -4.02
N ASN A 96 -8.56 20.61 -2.98
CA ASN A 96 -9.63 20.04 -2.16
C ASN A 96 -10.82 19.53 -3.01
N LYS A 97 -10.51 18.89 -4.14
CA LYS A 97 -11.52 18.39 -5.05
C LYS A 97 -12.09 17.09 -4.47
N ALA A 98 -13.41 17.04 -4.35
CA ALA A 98 -14.10 15.81 -4.01
C ALA A 98 -13.81 14.79 -5.13
N PHE A 99 -13.06 13.74 -4.79
CA PHE A 99 -12.98 12.57 -5.65
C PHE A 99 -14.32 11.85 -5.62
N ALA A 100 -14.70 11.23 -6.74
CA ALA A 100 -15.91 10.41 -6.78
C ALA A 100 -15.79 9.18 -5.87
N ILE A 101 -14.55 8.71 -5.64
CA ILE A 101 -14.21 7.57 -4.79
C ILE A 101 -12.93 7.94 -4.03
N ASP A 102 -12.93 7.73 -2.72
CA ASP A 102 -11.76 7.93 -1.88
C ASP A 102 -10.66 6.94 -2.28
N THR A 103 -9.46 7.46 -2.52
CA THR A 103 -8.30 6.66 -2.91
C THR A 103 -7.04 7.25 -2.31
N THR A 104 -6.08 6.40 -1.97
CA THR A 104 -4.77 6.84 -1.51
C THR A 104 -3.98 7.42 -2.69
N LYS A 105 -2.99 8.27 -2.38
CA LYS A 105 -2.04 8.78 -3.39
C LYS A 105 -1.41 7.65 -4.22
N MET A 106 -1.05 6.56 -3.55
CA MET A 106 -0.52 5.34 -4.18
C MET A 106 -1.55 4.63 -5.07
N GLY A 107 -2.81 4.58 -4.66
CA GLY A 107 -3.91 4.05 -5.46
C GLY A 107 -4.10 4.83 -6.75
N MET A 108 -4.07 6.17 -6.67
CA MET A 108 -4.16 7.05 -7.84
C MET A 108 -2.99 6.84 -8.81
N VAL A 109 -1.75 6.79 -8.30
CA VAL A 109 -0.55 6.52 -9.13
C VAL A 109 -0.67 5.15 -9.79
N SER A 110 -1.03 4.11 -9.02
CA SER A 110 -1.20 2.76 -9.55
C SER A 110 -2.25 2.69 -10.65
N ASN A 111 -3.36 3.43 -10.52
CA ASN A 111 -4.39 3.53 -11.54
C ASN A 111 -3.84 4.15 -12.84
N VAL A 112 -3.11 5.26 -12.74
CA VAL A 112 -2.50 5.92 -13.91
C VAL A 112 -1.50 5.01 -14.60
N LEU A 113 -0.59 4.38 -13.84
CA LEU A 113 0.38 3.43 -14.38
C LEU A 113 -0.32 2.22 -15.03
N GLY A 114 -1.42 1.75 -14.45
CA GLY A 114 -2.25 0.68 -15.00
C GLY A 114 -2.86 1.06 -16.35
N HIS A 115 -3.36 2.29 -16.51
CA HIS A 115 -3.87 2.81 -17.78
C HIS A 115 -2.78 2.93 -18.84
N MET A 116 -1.59 3.40 -18.48
CA MET A 116 -0.46 3.50 -19.41
C MET A 116 0.09 2.13 -19.83
N SER A 117 -0.11 1.10 -19.01
CA SER A 117 0.34 -0.27 -19.30
C SER A 117 -0.68 -1.07 -20.14
N ARG A 118 -1.96 -0.68 -20.12
CA ARG A 118 -2.98 -1.27 -21.00
C ARG A 118 -2.73 -0.74 -22.41
N ARG A 119 -2.03 -1.55 -23.21
CA ARG A 119 -2.16 -1.44 -24.67
C ARG A 119 -3.63 -1.62 -25.01
N GLU A 120 -4.19 -0.68 -25.76
CA GLU A 120 -5.36 -0.98 -26.57
C GLU A 120 -4.99 -2.23 -27.39
N ALA A 121 -5.61 -3.36 -27.08
CA ALA A 121 -5.62 -4.45 -28.05
C ALA A 121 -6.24 -3.88 -29.33
N PRO A 122 -5.63 -4.08 -30.51
CA PRO A 122 -6.27 -3.68 -31.75
C PRO A 122 -7.69 -4.29 -31.79
N PRO A 123 -8.72 -3.55 -32.22
CA PRO A 123 -10.07 -4.08 -32.28
C PRO A 123 -10.09 -5.25 -33.28
N GLY A 124 -10.12 -6.48 -32.77
CA GLY A 124 -10.21 -7.68 -33.61
C GLY A 124 -9.45 -8.93 -33.15
N GLU A 125 -8.58 -8.85 -32.13
CA GLU A 125 -7.97 -10.06 -31.54
C GLU A 125 -8.65 -10.42 -30.22
N GLU A 126 -9.78 -11.11 -30.32
CA GLU A 126 -10.25 -11.98 -29.24
C GLU A 126 -9.20 -13.10 -29.08
N ALA A 127 -8.59 -13.16 -27.89
CA ALA A 127 -7.70 -14.26 -27.52
C ALA A 127 -8.52 -15.57 -27.42
N PRO A 128 -7.92 -16.73 -27.75
CA PRO A 128 -8.58 -18.03 -27.72
C PRO A 128 -9.01 -18.48 -26.31
#